data_AF-A0A7L0TJS3-F1
#
_entry.id   AF-A0A7L0TJS3-F1
#
_cell.length_a   1.000
_cell.length_b   1.000
_cell.length_c   1.000
_cell.angle_alpha   90.00
_cell.angle_beta   90.00
_cell.angle_gamma   90.00
#
_symmetry.space_group_name_H-M   'P 1'
#
loop_
_entity.id
_entity.type
_entity.pdbx_description
1 polymer ?
#
loop_
_entity_poly.entity_id
_entity_poly.type
_entity_poly.pdbx_seq_one_letter_code
_entity_poly.pdbx_strand_id
1 'polypeptide(L)'
;RRERALLWCVLVAAWEAAWGQLRYSVPEEMPKGSFVGDVAKDLGLQLPALRDRGLRIVSGDEKQYFTLGEDNTNLRVNERIDREGICGAVSPCVLSLEAVVENPFNIFHVSVTIQDINDNAPQFDREFFAIEMIESTPPGARFPLGSGRDPDIGVNSLQNYQLSPNPLFSLVVKESPDGAKHAELVVEKSLDRENQQSHHLILTAVDGGDPVRSGTTQIKINVTDANDNPPLFSKEIYKVRLLENLPEGSLAFQVKATDGDEGINAEITYSFSHIANSARQLFALDSRTGDVKVTGPLDYEEGKYYEASVEGKDGGGLTGHAKVHIDVLDVNDNVPTLSVLPILNPIPEDSVPSTVVAVIHVRDRDSGNNGEVRCNIDGDLPFRLEPSSENTYKLTIVSALDREKVSEYNITVTARDRGSPPLSSRAALVLEVSDVNDNAPVFEEAAYSAYVAENNAAGAAVVRVRARDADAGANGRVSYWLAGG
;
A
#
# COMPACT_ATOMS: atom_id res chain seq x y z
N ARG A 1 -64.45 8.93 -40.85
CA ARG A 1 -63.84 8.63 -42.18
C ARG A 1 -62.37 8.29 -41.91
N ARG A 2 -61.87 7.06 -41.97
CA ARG A 2 -62.28 5.77 -42.55
C ARG A 2 -61.82 4.67 -41.59
N GLU A 3 -62.72 3.77 -41.21
CA GLU A 3 -62.39 2.52 -40.53
C GLU A 3 -61.92 1.50 -41.59
N ARG A 4 -60.83 0.78 -41.31
CA ARG A 4 -60.39 -0.37 -42.10
C ARG A 4 -60.48 -1.59 -41.19
N ALA A 5 -61.55 -2.36 -41.37
CA ALA A 5 -61.67 -3.71 -40.85
C ALA A 5 -60.69 -4.62 -41.61
N LEU A 6 -59.77 -5.27 -40.90
CA LEU A 6 -58.98 -6.36 -41.46
C LEU A 6 -59.84 -7.63 -41.44
N LEU A 7 -60.31 -8.03 -42.62
CA LEU A 7 -60.84 -9.37 -42.85
C LEU A 7 -59.72 -10.39 -42.70
N TRP A 8 -59.88 -11.35 -41.79
CA TRP A 8 -59.13 -12.59 -41.81
C TRP A 8 -59.61 -13.44 -43.00
N CYS A 9 -58.74 -13.61 -43.99
CA CYS A 9 -58.97 -14.51 -45.11
C CYS A 9 -58.70 -15.96 -44.66
N VAL A 10 -59.77 -16.71 -44.40
CA VAL A 10 -59.73 -18.18 -44.37
C VAL A 10 -59.53 -18.65 -45.81
N LEU A 11 -58.31 -19.07 -46.15
CA LEU A 11 -58.03 -19.75 -47.42
C LEU A 11 -58.59 -21.17 -47.34
N VAL A 12 -59.78 -21.36 -47.90
CA VAL A 12 -60.35 -22.68 -48.17
C VAL A 12 -59.66 -23.24 -49.41
N ALA A 13 -58.72 -24.17 -49.21
CA ALA A 13 -58.11 -24.93 -50.30
C ALA A 13 -59.14 -25.94 -50.85
N ALA A 14 -59.32 -25.92 -52.17
CA ALA A 14 -60.21 -26.81 -52.90
C ALA A 14 -59.59 -28.19 -53.16
N TRP A 15 -60.47 -29.19 -53.19
CA TRP A 15 -60.27 -30.63 -53.37
C TRP A 15 -59.26 -31.06 -54.46
N GLU A 16 -58.37 -31.99 -54.08
CA GLU A 16 -58.15 -33.22 -54.86
C GLU A 16 -58.72 -34.39 -54.06
N ALA A 17 -59.95 -34.80 -54.40
CA ALA A 17 -60.55 -36.03 -53.92
C ALA A 17 -59.94 -37.21 -54.68
N ALA A 18 -58.77 -37.64 -54.25
CA ALA A 18 -58.18 -38.91 -54.64
C ALA A 18 -57.58 -39.55 -53.38
N TRP A 19 -58.28 -40.56 -52.85
CA TRP A 19 -57.88 -41.46 -51.77
C TRP A 19 -58.06 -40.92 -50.32
N GLY A 20 -59.31 -40.86 -49.86
CA GLY A 20 -59.72 -41.30 -48.50
C GLY A 20 -59.29 -40.53 -47.24
N GLN A 21 -58.49 -39.45 -47.33
CA GLN A 21 -58.02 -38.71 -46.15
C GLN A 21 -58.44 -37.24 -46.17
N LEU A 22 -59.18 -36.80 -45.15
CA LEU A 22 -59.53 -35.40 -44.92
C LEU A 22 -58.41 -34.70 -44.16
N ARG A 23 -58.10 -33.46 -44.53
CA ARG A 23 -57.08 -32.64 -43.86
C ARG A 23 -57.67 -31.31 -43.44
N TYR A 24 -57.59 -31.01 -42.15
CA TYR A 24 -57.95 -29.71 -41.58
C TYR A 24 -56.75 -29.09 -40.88
N SER A 25 -56.82 -27.78 -40.68
CA SER A 25 -55.87 -27.05 -39.84
C SER A 25 -56.63 -26.15 -38.89
N VAL A 26 -56.25 -26.18 -37.61
CA VAL A 26 -56.83 -25.32 -36.58
C VAL A 26 -55.70 -24.72 -35.75
N PRO A 27 -55.76 -23.43 -35.41
CA PRO A 27 -54.85 -22.88 -34.42
C PRO A 27 -55.14 -23.50 -33.05
N GLU A 28 -54.10 -23.65 -32.24
CA GLU A 28 -54.27 -24.07 -30.85
C GLU A 28 -55.01 -23.02 -30.01
N GLU A 29 -55.24 -23.32 -28.74
CA GLU A 29 -55.86 -22.36 -27.79
C GLU A 29 -57.27 -21.88 -28.15
N MET A 30 -57.89 -22.52 -29.14
CA MET A 30 -59.23 -22.19 -29.59
C MET A 30 -60.27 -22.54 -28.52
N PRO A 31 -61.27 -21.67 -28.29
CA PRO A 31 -62.29 -21.91 -27.28
C PRO A 31 -63.14 -23.14 -27.62
N LYS A 32 -63.65 -23.81 -26.59
CA LYS A 32 -64.58 -24.94 -26.77
C LYS A 32 -65.77 -24.55 -27.65
N GLY A 33 -66.07 -25.39 -28.63
CA GLY A 33 -67.12 -25.19 -29.63
C GLY A 33 -66.66 -24.50 -30.90
N SER A 34 -65.39 -24.09 -31.01
CA SER A 34 -64.85 -23.49 -32.24
C SER A 34 -64.98 -24.40 -33.45
N PHE A 35 -65.31 -23.82 -34.60
CA PHE A 35 -65.48 -24.54 -35.86
C PHE A 35 -64.12 -24.93 -36.46
N VAL A 36 -63.98 -26.19 -36.89
CA VAL A 36 -62.77 -26.73 -37.54
C VAL A 36 -63.00 -26.97 -39.02
N GLY A 37 -64.10 -27.63 -39.37
CA GLY A 37 -64.42 -27.99 -40.76
C GLY A 37 -65.76 -28.71 -40.87
N ASP A 38 -66.34 -28.72 -42.07
CA ASP A 38 -67.61 -29.39 -42.36
C ASP A 38 -67.33 -30.80 -42.91
N VAL A 39 -67.19 -31.76 -41.99
CA VAL A 39 -66.83 -33.15 -42.32
C VAL A 39 -67.92 -33.80 -43.18
N ALA A 40 -69.18 -33.51 -42.89
CA ALA A 40 -70.30 -34.04 -43.66
C ALA A 40 -70.26 -33.58 -45.13
N LYS A 41 -70.05 -32.29 -45.37
CA LYS A 41 -69.93 -31.73 -46.71
C LYS A 41 -68.70 -32.23 -47.44
N ASP A 42 -67.56 -32.28 -46.76
CA ASP A 42 -66.28 -32.64 -47.38
C ASP A 42 -66.19 -34.15 -47.70
N LEU A 43 -66.96 -34.99 -47.00
CA LEU A 43 -67.19 -36.41 -47.33
C LEU A 43 -68.30 -36.63 -48.38
N GLY A 44 -68.96 -35.56 -48.86
CA GLY A 44 -70.05 -35.66 -49.83
C GLY A 44 -71.34 -36.28 -49.28
N LEU A 45 -71.58 -36.20 -47.97
CA LEU A 45 -72.76 -36.76 -47.31
C LEU A 45 -73.94 -35.77 -47.42
N GLN A 46 -75.03 -36.18 -48.09
CA GLN A 46 -76.22 -35.33 -48.26
C GLN A 46 -76.96 -35.14 -46.91
N LEU A 47 -77.31 -33.89 -46.57
CA LEU A 47 -77.96 -33.48 -45.30
C LEU A 47 -79.20 -34.31 -44.89
N PRO A 48 -80.11 -34.72 -45.79
CA PRO A 48 -81.25 -35.57 -45.41
C PRO A 48 -80.85 -36.98 -44.96
N ALA A 49 -79.65 -37.45 -45.32
CA ALA A 49 -79.16 -38.79 -45.04
C ALA A 49 -78.38 -38.91 -43.71
N LEU A 50 -77.91 -37.81 -43.13
CA LEU A 50 -77.05 -37.87 -41.92
C LEU A 50 -77.82 -38.15 -40.63
N ARG A 51 -79.11 -37.78 -40.57
CA ARG A 51 -79.97 -38.01 -39.39
C ARG A 51 -80.20 -39.50 -39.10
N ASP A 52 -80.12 -40.34 -40.13
CA ASP A 52 -80.29 -41.80 -40.05
C ASP A 52 -78.95 -42.59 -40.15
N ARG A 53 -77.84 -41.93 -40.53
CA ARG A 53 -76.54 -42.58 -40.84
C ARG A 53 -75.46 -42.46 -39.74
N GLY A 54 -75.78 -41.79 -38.63
CA GLY A 54 -74.98 -41.82 -37.40
C GLY A 54 -73.47 -41.54 -37.58
N LEU A 55 -73.09 -40.35 -38.08
CA LEU A 55 -71.69 -39.93 -38.13
C LEU A 55 -71.11 -39.82 -36.72
N ARG A 56 -69.95 -40.45 -36.47
CA ARG A 56 -69.21 -40.36 -35.20
C ARG A 56 -67.75 -40.05 -35.46
N ILE A 57 -67.13 -39.33 -34.53
CA ILE A 57 -65.68 -39.10 -34.51
C ILE A 57 -65.09 -39.96 -33.40
N VAL A 58 -64.06 -40.72 -33.76
CA VAL A 58 -63.28 -41.55 -32.84
C VAL A 58 -61.85 -41.02 -32.86
N SER A 59 -61.28 -40.80 -31.68
CA SER A 59 -59.86 -40.49 -31.51
C SER A 59 -59.18 -41.66 -30.81
N GLY A 60 -57.93 -41.93 -31.16
CA GLY A 60 -57.09 -42.92 -30.48
C GLY A 60 -56.53 -42.43 -29.13
N ASP A 61 -56.61 -41.13 -28.87
CA ASP A 61 -56.08 -40.50 -27.66
C ASP A 61 -57.04 -40.61 -26.47
N GLU A 62 -56.51 -40.67 -25.25
CA GLU A 62 -57.31 -40.72 -24.00
C GLU A 62 -58.20 -39.47 -23.84
N LYS A 63 -57.79 -38.33 -24.42
CA LYS A 63 -58.55 -37.09 -24.45
C LYS A 63 -59.16 -36.84 -25.82
N GLN A 64 -60.46 -36.56 -25.85
CA GLN A 64 -61.19 -36.22 -27.07
C GLN A 64 -61.14 -34.71 -27.31
N TYR A 65 -60.12 -34.25 -28.04
CA TYR A 65 -59.94 -32.82 -28.39
C TYR A 65 -61.00 -32.29 -29.36
N PHE A 66 -61.64 -33.15 -30.15
CA PHE A 66 -62.65 -32.79 -31.15
C PHE A 66 -63.96 -33.54 -30.95
N THR A 67 -65.07 -32.87 -31.26
CA THR A 67 -66.42 -33.41 -31.25
C THR A 67 -67.18 -32.96 -32.50
N LEU A 68 -68.30 -33.61 -32.82
CA LEU A 68 -69.25 -33.08 -33.79
C LEU A 68 -70.13 -32.01 -33.13
N GLY A 69 -70.54 -31.01 -33.91
CA GLY A 69 -71.52 -30.00 -33.52
C GLY A 69 -72.92 -30.57 -33.31
N GLU A 70 -73.85 -29.74 -32.80
CA GLU A 70 -75.23 -30.14 -32.49
C GLU A 70 -76.01 -30.70 -33.71
N ASP A 71 -75.58 -30.33 -34.91
CA ASP A 71 -76.10 -30.76 -36.21
C ASP A 71 -75.42 -32.04 -36.75
N ASN A 72 -74.45 -32.62 -36.04
CA ASN A 72 -73.67 -33.80 -36.43
C ASN A 72 -72.98 -33.72 -37.80
N THR A 73 -72.69 -32.50 -38.28
CA THR A 73 -72.10 -32.24 -39.60
C THR A 73 -70.69 -31.66 -39.51
N ASN A 74 -70.49 -30.80 -38.52
CA ASN A 74 -69.30 -29.96 -38.39
C ASN A 74 -68.39 -30.46 -37.28
N LEU A 75 -67.09 -30.57 -37.55
CA LEU A 75 -66.07 -30.82 -36.53
C LEU A 75 -65.85 -29.55 -35.73
N ARG A 76 -65.90 -29.67 -34.40
CA ARG A 76 -65.71 -28.59 -33.44
C ARG A 76 -64.70 -28.98 -32.36
N VAL A 77 -64.04 -27.99 -31.80
CA VAL A 77 -63.14 -28.16 -30.65
C VAL A 77 -63.95 -28.53 -29.41
N ASN A 78 -63.56 -29.59 -28.69
CA ASN A 78 -64.25 -30.07 -27.48
C ASN A 78 -63.52 -29.70 -26.19
N GLU A 79 -62.18 -29.69 -26.22
CA GLU A 79 -61.30 -29.31 -25.11
C GLU A 79 -60.22 -28.35 -25.61
N ARG A 80 -59.62 -27.58 -24.70
CA ARG A 80 -58.49 -26.69 -25.01
C ARG A 80 -57.35 -27.54 -25.59
N ILE A 81 -56.89 -27.15 -26.77
CA ILE A 81 -55.78 -27.79 -27.46
C ILE A 81 -54.55 -26.95 -27.11
N ASP A 82 -53.63 -27.55 -26.37
CA ASP A 82 -52.31 -27.01 -26.01
C ASP A 82 -51.30 -27.87 -26.80
N ARG A 83 -50.71 -27.29 -27.85
CA ARG A 83 -49.88 -28.01 -28.80
C ARG A 83 -48.59 -28.48 -28.12
N GLU A 84 -48.02 -27.67 -27.24
CA GLU A 84 -46.79 -27.94 -26.51
C GLU A 84 -46.96 -29.17 -25.61
N GLY A 85 -48.11 -29.30 -24.96
CA GLY A 85 -48.46 -30.45 -24.13
C GLY A 85 -48.71 -31.75 -24.91
N ILE A 86 -49.10 -31.66 -26.18
CA ILE A 86 -49.44 -32.81 -27.04
C ILE A 86 -48.23 -33.27 -27.85
N CYS A 87 -47.62 -32.35 -28.59
CA CYS A 87 -46.59 -32.61 -29.59
C CYS A 87 -45.19 -32.18 -29.13
N GLY A 88 -45.07 -31.33 -28.11
CA GLY A 88 -43.79 -30.75 -27.70
C GLY A 88 -43.07 -30.07 -28.87
N ALA A 89 -41.81 -30.42 -29.12
CA ALA A 89 -41.03 -29.88 -30.22
C ALA A 89 -41.31 -30.52 -31.60
N VAL A 90 -42.24 -31.48 -31.69
CA VAL A 90 -42.51 -32.18 -32.96
C VAL A 90 -43.31 -31.29 -33.92
N SER A 91 -42.76 -31.10 -35.12
CA SER A 91 -43.39 -30.35 -36.21
C SER A 91 -43.38 -31.15 -37.52
N PRO A 92 -44.52 -31.28 -38.24
CA PRO A 92 -45.84 -30.72 -37.93
C PRO A 92 -46.57 -31.51 -36.83
N CYS A 93 -47.35 -30.82 -35.99
CA CYS A 93 -48.22 -31.43 -34.99
C CYS A 93 -49.53 -31.86 -35.64
N VAL A 94 -49.78 -33.17 -35.75
CA VAL A 94 -50.95 -33.72 -36.45
C VAL A 94 -51.70 -34.69 -35.56
N LEU A 95 -52.96 -34.37 -35.25
CA LEU A 95 -53.89 -35.26 -34.57
C LEU A 95 -54.66 -36.09 -35.59
N SER A 96 -54.62 -37.42 -35.43
CA SER A 96 -55.28 -38.36 -36.32
C SER A 96 -56.60 -38.84 -35.71
N LEU A 97 -57.69 -38.62 -36.44
CA LEU A 97 -59.05 -38.98 -36.06
C LEU A 97 -59.64 -39.92 -37.10
N GLU A 98 -60.64 -40.69 -36.70
CA GLU A 98 -61.44 -41.52 -37.59
C GLU A 98 -62.90 -41.07 -37.58
N ALA A 99 -63.41 -40.70 -38.75
CA ALA A 99 -64.81 -40.41 -38.96
C ALA A 99 -65.53 -41.69 -39.42
N VAL A 100 -66.39 -42.23 -38.56
CA VAL A 100 -67.14 -43.46 -38.80
C VAL A 100 -68.57 -43.11 -39.23
N VAL A 101 -68.98 -43.61 -40.39
CA VAL A 101 -70.35 -43.45 -40.91
C VAL A 101 -71.00 -44.81 -40.94
N GLU A 102 -72.21 -44.93 -40.41
CA GLU A 102 -72.99 -46.16 -40.41
C GLU A 102 -73.97 -46.18 -41.61
N ASN A 103 -74.23 -47.38 -42.15
CA ASN A 103 -75.22 -47.63 -43.21
C ASN A 103 -75.04 -46.80 -44.52
N PRO A 104 -74.07 -47.13 -45.40
CA PRO A 104 -73.09 -48.22 -45.31
C PRO A 104 -71.90 -47.86 -44.41
N PHE A 105 -71.36 -48.87 -43.72
CA PHE A 105 -70.22 -48.71 -42.82
C PHE A 105 -68.98 -48.26 -43.61
N ASN A 106 -68.47 -47.06 -43.31
CA ASN A 106 -67.23 -46.52 -43.87
C ASN A 106 -66.45 -45.81 -42.78
N ILE A 107 -65.12 -45.92 -42.85
CA ILE A 107 -64.19 -45.20 -41.99
C ILE A 107 -63.38 -44.25 -42.88
N PHE A 108 -63.35 -42.98 -42.50
CA PHE A 108 -62.53 -41.96 -43.16
C PHE A 108 -61.48 -41.45 -42.19
N HIS A 109 -60.22 -41.41 -42.63
CA HIS A 109 -59.15 -40.85 -41.83
C HIS A 109 -59.17 -39.33 -41.94
N VAL A 110 -59.22 -38.65 -40.80
CA VAL A 110 -59.21 -37.18 -40.70
C VAL A 110 -57.95 -36.78 -39.96
N SER A 111 -57.05 -36.06 -40.61
CA SER A 111 -55.87 -35.47 -39.95
C SER A 111 -56.11 -34.00 -39.71
N VAL A 112 -55.99 -33.57 -38.45
CA VAL A 112 -56.07 -32.17 -38.06
C VAL A 112 -54.67 -31.69 -37.67
N THR A 113 -54.10 -30.80 -38.49
CA THR A 113 -52.83 -30.14 -38.16
C THR A 113 -53.10 -29.01 -37.18
N ILE A 114 -52.42 -29.04 -36.03
CA ILE A 114 -52.48 -27.98 -35.03
C ILE A 114 -51.46 -26.90 -35.40
N GLN A 115 -51.93 -25.68 -35.61
CA GLN A 115 -51.08 -24.52 -35.87
C GLN A 115 -50.66 -23.88 -34.55
N ASP A 116 -49.36 -23.67 -34.43
CA ASP A 116 -48.71 -23.05 -33.29
C ASP A 116 -49.10 -21.56 -33.16
N ILE A 117 -49.46 -21.13 -31.94
CA ILE A 117 -49.67 -19.73 -31.57
C ILE A 117 -48.55 -19.31 -30.62
N ASN A 118 -48.08 -18.05 -30.72
CA ASN A 118 -47.15 -17.49 -29.74
C ASN A 118 -47.81 -17.24 -28.37
N ASP A 119 -48.02 -18.31 -27.60
CA ASP A 119 -48.68 -18.29 -26.30
C ASP A 119 -47.76 -18.66 -25.13
N ASN A 120 -46.51 -19.08 -25.41
CA ASN A 120 -45.44 -19.16 -24.44
C ASN A 120 -44.48 -17.98 -24.58
N ALA A 121 -43.54 -17.83 -23.66
CA ALA A 121 -42.52 -16.79 -23.75
C ALA A 121 -41.17 -17.43 -23.44
N PRO A 122 -40.07 -16.96 -24.05
CA PRO A 122 -38.75 -17.48 -23.75
C PRO A 122 -38.47 -17.43 -22.24
N GLN A 123 -38.00 -18.54 -21.67
CA GLN A 123 -37.66 -18.64 -20.24
C GLN A 123 -36.23 -19.10 -20.05
N PHE A 124 -35.55 -18.54 -19.05
CA PHE A 124 -34.23 -19.01 -18.62
C PHE A 124 -34.36 -20.00 -17.46
N ASP A 125 -33.57 -21.08 -17.48
CA ASP A 125 -33.51 -22.06 -16.40
C ASP A 125 -32.89 -21.48 -15.10
N ARG A 126 -32.24 -20.31 -15.19
CA ARG A 126 -31.53 -19.66 -14.08
C ARG A 126 -32.03 -18.23 -13.86
N GLU A 127 -32.21 -17.87 -12.59
CA GLU A 127 -32.54 -16.49 -12.18
C GLU A 127 -31.41 -15.50 -12.51
N PHE A 128 -30.16 -15.96 -12.41
CA PHE A 128 -28.98 -15.19 -12.81
C PHE A 128 -27.82 -16.07 -13.26
N PHE A 129 -26.96 -15.51 -14.11
CA PHE A 129 -25.65 -16.05 -14.46
C PHE A 129 -24.58 -15.35 -13.62
N ALA A 130 -23.89 -16.08 -12.76
CA ALA A 130 -22.69 -15.59 -12.08
C ALA A 130 -21.45 -15.93 -12.92
N ILE A 131 -20.69 -14.91 -13.30
CA ILE A 131 -19.45 -15.06 -14.06
C ILE A 131 -18.32 -14.41 -13.26
N GLU A 132 -17.26 -15.15 -13.06
CA GLU A 132 -16.00 -14.64 -12.50
C GLU A 132 -15.03 -14.39 -13.66
N MET A 133 -14.46 -13.19 -13.71
CA MET A 133 -13.50 -12.79 -14.74
C MET A 133 -12.31 -12.15 -14.08
N ILE A 134 -11.10 -12.59 -14.44
CA ILE A 134 -9.88 -11.88 -14.02
C ILE A 134 -9.79 -10.54 -14.76
N GLU A 135 -9.37 -9.47 -14.10
CA GLU A 135 -9.31 -8.14 -14.75
C GLU A 135 -8.33 -8.07 -15.93
N SER A 136 -7.30 -8.92 -15.90
CA SER A 136 -6.37 -9.13 -17.01
C SER A 136 -6.97 -9.85 -18.23
N THR A 137 -8.29 -10.10 -18.24
CA THR A 137 -9.00 -10.71 -19.38
C THR A 137 -8.91 -9.77 -20.59
N PRO A 138 -8.37 -10.23 -21.73
CA PRO A 138 -8.17 -9.37 -22.88
C PRO A 138 -9.51 -9.02 -23.57
N PRO A 139 -9.62 -7.81 -24.15
CA PRO A 139 -10.72 -7.50 -25.07
C PRO A 139 -10.83 -8.53 -26.19
N GLY A 140 -12.06 -8.95 -26.49
CA GLY A 140 -12.41 -10.00 -27.43
C GLY A 140 -12.63 -11.38 -26.79
N ALA A 141 -12.31 -11.55 -25.50
CA ALA A 141 -12.64 -12.75 -24.75
C ALA A 141 -14.16 -13.00 -24.72
N ARG A 142 -14.56 -14.27 -24.82
CA ARG A 142 -15.97 -14.67 -24.95
C ARG A 142 -16.37 -15.65 -23.86
N PHE A 143 -17.52 -15.40 -23.26
CA PHE A 143 -18.07 -16.22 -22.18
C PHE A 143 -19.44 -16.76 -22.60
N PRO A 144 -19.62 -18.08 -22.70
CA PRO A 144 -20.89 -18.66 -23.11
C PRO A 144 -21.95 -18.36 -22.04
N LEU A 145 -23.07 -17.82 -22.50
CA LEU A 145 -24.28 -17.65 -21.73
C LEU A 145 -25.21 -18.83 -22.05
N GLY A 146 -26.00 -19.26 -21.06
CA GLY A 146 -26.98 -20.32 -21.30
C GLY A 146 -28.00 -19.92 -22.36
N SER A 147 -28.71 -20.89 -22.91
CA SER A 147 -29.83 -20.63 -23.82
C SER A 147 -31.16 -20.49 -23.06
N GLY A 148 -31.99 -19.55 -23.49
CA GLY A 148 -33.41 -19.55 -23.14
C GLY A 148 -34.11 -20.74 -23.81
N ARG A 149 -35.18 -21.22 -23.18
CA ARG A 149 -36.08 -22.23 -23.72
C ARG A 149 -37.40 -21.58 -24.08
N ASP A 150 -37.88 -21.90 -25.27
CA ASP A 150 -39.20 -21.51 -25.74
C ASP A 150 -39.90 -22.78 -26.23
N PRO A 151 -41.04 -23.17 -25.62
CA PRO A 151 -41.81 -24.34 -26.04
C PRO A 151 -42.40 -24.24 -27.46
N ASP A 152 -42.62 -23.02 -27.94
CA ASP A 152 -43.22 -22.74 -29.25
C ASP A 152 -42.24 -23.16 -30.37
N ILE A 153 -42.74 -23.30 -31.60
CA ILE A 153 -41.92 -23.75 -32.75
C ILE A 153 -41.80 -22.71 -33.86
N GLY A 154 -40.77 -22.85 -34.69
CA GLY A 154 -40.58 -21.99 -35.87
C GLY A 154 -40.35 -20.53 -35.47
N VAL A 155 -41.14 -19.61 -36.01
CA VAL A 155 -41.00 -18.16 -35.76
C VAL A 155 -41.44 -17.74 -34.36
N ASN A 156 -42.34 -18.48 -33.73
CA ASN A 156 -42.80 -18.20 -32.37
C ASN A 156 -41.81 -18.70 -31.32
N SER A 157 -40.89 -19.60 -31.70
CA SER A 157 -39.76 -19.97 -30.84
C SER A 157 -38.75 -18.84 -30.71
N LEU A 158 -37.86 -18.95 -29.71
CA LEU A 158 -36.73 -18.05 -29.48
C LEU A 158 -35.99 -17.65 -30.76
N GLN A 159 -35.99 -16.35 -31.07
CA GLN A 159 -35.34 -15.81 -32.26
C GLN A 159 -34.06 -15.05 -31.98
N ASN A 160 -33.94 -14.35 -30.85
CA ASN A 160 -32.77 -13.52 -30.61
C ASN A 160 -32.51 -13.28 -29.12
N TYR A 161 -31.31 -12.79 -28.82
CA TYR A 161 -30.96 -12.27 -27.52
C TYR A 161 -30.54 -10.80 -27.62
N GLN A 162 -30.80 -10.06 -26.56
CA GLN A 162 -30.40 -8.68 -26.40
C GLN A 162 -29.77 -8.49 -25.03
N LEU A 163 -28.74 -7.65 -24.95
CA LEU A 163 -28.06 -7.31 -23.70
C LEU A 163 -28.37 -5.85 -23.35
N SER A 164 -28.52 -5.57 -22.06
CA SER A 164 -28.61 -4.19 -21.55
C SER A 164 -27.40 -3.36 -22.02
N PRO A 165 -27.59 -2.10 -22.45
CA PRO A 165 -26.49 -1.25 -22.92
C PRO A 165 -25.36 -1.14 -21.90
N ASN A 166 -24.14 -1.45 -22.32
CA ASN A 166 -22.95 -1.35 -21.48
C ASN A 166 -21.70 -1.03 -22.33
N PRO A 167 -20.78 -0.16 -21.85
CA PRO A 167 -19.58 0.21 -22.62
C PRO A 167 -18.45 -0.84 -22.58
N LEU A 168 -18.49 -1.79 -21.64
CA LEU A 168 -17.45 -2.80 -21.43
C LEU A 168 -17.81 -4.17 -22.04
N PHE A 169 -19.11 -4.46 -22.19
CA PHE A 169 -19.59 -5.75 -22.64
C PHE A 169 -20.54 -5.63 -23.82
N SER A 170 -20.41 -6.55 -24.77
CA SER A 170 -21.34 -6.74 -25.87
C SER A 170 -21.84 -8.18 -25.93
N LEU A 171 -22.81 -8.43 -26.82
CA LEU A 171 -23.42 -9.74 -27.00
C LEU A 171 -23.21 -10.22 -28.43
N VAL A 172 -22.77 -11.47 -28.56
CA VAL A 172 -22.73 -12.18 -29.84
C VAL A 172 -23.66 -13.37 -29.76
N VAL A 173 -24.58 -13.47 -30.72
CA VAL A 173 -25.47 -14.63 -30.85
C VAL A 173 -24.90 -15.55 -31.93
N LYS A 174 -24.70 -16.81 -31.58
CA LYS A 174 -24.29 -17.88 -32.52
C LYS A 174 -25.46 -18.81 -32.75
N GLU A 175 -25.61 -19.23 -33.99
CA GLU A 175 -26.60 -20.22 -34.41
C GLU A 175 -25.88 -21.54 -34.70
N SER A 176 -26.31 -22.58 -34.02
CA SER A 176 -25.86 -23.95 -34.21
C SER A 176 -26.49 -24.53 -35.48
N PRO A 177 -25.91 -25.58 -36.10
CA PRO A 177 -26.44 -26.18 -37.33
C PRO A 177 -27.87 -26.76 -37.21
N ASP A 178 -28.32 -27.02 -35.99
CA ASP A 178 -29.67 -27.45 -35.63
C ASP A 178 -30.67 -26.28 -35.48
N GLY A 179 -30.23 -25.04 -35.72
CA GLY A 179 -31.01 -23.82 -35.56
C GLY A 179 -31.05 -23.28 -34.13
N ALA A 180 -30.40 -23.94 -33.17
CA ALA A 180 -30.38 -23.47 -31.79
C ALA A 180 -29.49 -22.23 -31.64
N LYS A 181 -30.02 -21.18 -31.01
CA LYS A 181 -29.30 -19.93 -30.79
C LYS A 181 -28.73 -19.87 -29.38
N HIS A 182 -27.44 -19.57 -29.30
CA HIS A 182 -26.70 -19.42 -28.05
C HIS A 182 -26.08 -18.03 -27.98
N ALA A 183 -26.11 -17.43 -26.79
CA ALA A 183 -25.53 -16.13 -26.55
C ALA A 183 -24.12 -16.26 -25.95
N GLU A 184 -23.19 -15.43 -26.38
CA GLU A 184 -21.85 -15.28 -25.80
C GLU A 184 -21.69 -13.81 -25.38
N LEU A 185 -21.30 -13.60 -24.13
CA LEU A 185 -20.88 -12.29 -23.64
C LEU A 185 -19.46 -12.02 -24.13
N VAL A 186 -19.21 -10.84 -24.69
CA VAL A 186 -17.89 -10.44 -25.19
C VAL A 186 -17.38 -9.25 -24.40
N VAL A 187 -16.13 -9.32 -23.97
CA VAL A 187 -15.43 -8.21 -23.33
C VAL A 187 -14.92 -7.25 -24.42
N GLU A 188 -15.42 -6.02 -24.46
CA GLU A 188 -15.05 -5.02 -25.48
C GLU A 188 -13.89 -4.13 -25.03
N LYS A 189 -13.73 -3.93 -23.73
CA LYS A 189 -12.70 -3.09 -23.12
C LYS A 189 -12.08 -3.79 -21.92
N SER A 190 -10.84 -3.41 -21.60
CA SER A 190 -10.16 -3.91 -20.42
C SER A 190 -10.99 -3.66 -19.16
N LEU A 191 -10.98 -4.66 -18.29
CA LEU A 191 -11.60 -4.60 -16.97
C LEU A 191 -10.57 -4.06 -15.99
N ASP A 192 -11.06 -3.47 -14.90
CA ASP A 192 -10.26 -2.83 -13.84
C ASP A 192 -11.08 -2.98 -12.56
N ARG A 193 -10.61 -3.85 -11.66
CA ARG A 193 -11.28 -4.20 -10.42
C ARG A 193 -11.20 -3.03 -9.43
N GLU A 194 -10.06 -2.34 -9.37
CA GLU A 194 -9.81 -1.19 -8.49
C GLU A 194 -10.79 -0.05 -8.77
N ASN A 195 -11.21 0.10 -10.03
CA ASN A 195 -12.26 1.03 -10.43
C ASN A 195 -13.67 0.45 -10.23
N GLN A 196 -13.94 -0.78 -10.71
CA GLN A 196 -15.25 -1.41 -10.56
C GLN A 196 -15.18 -2.94 -10.47
N GLN A 197 -15.27 -3.48 -9.25
CA GLN A 197 -15.23 -4.91 -8.96
C GLN A 197 -16.46 -5.71 -9.47
N SER A 198 -17.64 -5.09 -9.62
CA SER A 198 -18.85 -5.83 -10.02
C SER A 198 -19.70 -5.12 -11.07
N HIS A 199 -20.22 -5.91 -12.01
CA HIS A 199 -21.14 -5.45 -13.05
C HIS A 199 -22.43 -6.26 -13.05
N HIS A 200 -23.54 -5.56 -13.26
CA HIS A 200 -24.87 -6.15 -13.32
C HIS A 200 -25.49 -5.82 -14.69
N LEU A 201 -25.72 -6.84 -15.50
CA LEU A 201 -26.31 -6.71 -16.82
C LEU A 201 -27.64 -7.48 -16.88
N ILE A 202 -28.48 -7.14 -17.85
CA ILE A 202 -29.74 -7.84 -18.12
C ILE A 202 -29.64 -8.48 -19.49
N LEU A 203 -29.87 -9.79 -19.55
CA LEU A 203 -30.00 -10.56 -20.78
C LEU A 203 -31.48 -10.79 -21.07
N THR A 204 -31.93 -10.40 -22.26
CA THR A 204 -33.31 -10.54 -22.73
C THR A 204 -33.33 -11.53 -23.89
N ALA A 205 -34.11 -12.60 -23.77
CA ALA A 205 -34.46 -13.51 -24.85
C ALA A 205 -35.77 -13.06 -25.49
N VAL A 206 -35.84 -13.05 -26.82
CA VAL A 206 -36.97 -12.52 -27.58
C VAL A 206 -37.38 -13.53 -28.66
N ASP A 207 -38.67 -13.83 -28.75
CA ASP A 207 -39.25 -14.63 -29.82
C ASP A 207 -39.45 -13.83 -31.12
N GLY A 208 -40.07 -14.43 -32.13
CA GLY A 208 -40.43 -13.77 -33.39
C GLY A 208 -41.94 -13.74 -33.67
N GLY A 209 -42.77 -14.00 -32.65
CA GLY A 209 -44.22 -14.06 -32.82
C GLY A 209 -44.89 -12.68 -32.88
N ASP A 210 -46.21 -12.65 -33.11
CA ASP A 210 -47.03 -11.43 -33.05
C ASP A 210 -48.25 -11.65 -32.13
N PRO A 211 -48.27 -11.07 -30.91
CA PRO A 211 -47.29 -10.13 -30.36
C PRO A 211 -45.97 -10.80 -29.97
N VAL A 212 -44.87 -10.07 -30.05
CA VAL A 212 -43.55 -10.52 -29.59
C VAL A 212 -43.55 -10.66 -28.06
N ARG A 213 -43.02 -11.76 -27.54
CA ARG A 213 -42.81 -11.97 -26.10
C ARG A 213 -41.34 -12.13 -25.79
N SER A 214 -41.02 -11.94 -24.51
CA SER A 214 -39.63 -11.94 -24.04
C SER A 214 -39.50 -12.41 -22.61
N GLY A 215 -38.34 -13.00 -22.30
CA GLY A 215 -37.91 -13.34 -20.96
C GLY A 215 -36.60 -12.65 -20.62
N THR A 216 -36.39 -12.34 -19.34
CA THR A 216 -35.17 -11.68 -18.87
C THR A 216 -34.49 -12.46 -17.76
N THR A 217 -33.17 -12.35 -17.68
CA THR A 217 -32.35 -12.89 -16.59
C THR A 217 -31.17 -11.95 -16.32
N GLN A 218 -30.62 -11.99 -15.11
CA GLN A 218 -29.50 -11.13 -14.73
C GLN A 218 -28.17 -11.80 -15.01
N ILE A 219 -27.17 -11.02 -15.42
CA ILE A 219 -25.77 -11.45 -15.44
C ILE A 219 -25.03 -10.65 -14.37
N LYS A 220 -24.46 -11.36 -13.39
CA LYS A 220 -23.63 -10.82 -12.32
C LYS A 220 -22.18 -11.17 -12.62
N ILE A 221 -21.39 -10.16 -12.93
CA ILE A 221 -19.97 -10.32 -13.24
C ILE A 221 -19.20 -9.86 -12.01
N ASN A 222 -18.41 -10.76 -11.46
CA ASN A 222 -17.45 -10.45 -10.40
C ASN A 222 -16.05 -10.43 -11.02
N VAL A 223 -15.40 -9.27 -10.94
CA VAL A 223 -14.03 -9.11 -11.43
C VAL A 223 -13.08 -9.57 -10.32
N THR A 224 -12.27 -10.57 -10.62
CA THR A 224 -11.25 -11.09 -9.70
C THR A 224 -9.93 -10.40 -9.95
N ASP A 225 -9.21 -10.16 -8.87
CA ASP A 225 -7.93 -9.46 -8.80
C ASP A 225 -6.82 -10.15 -9.62
N ALA A 226 -6.01 -9.32 -10.27
CA ALA A 226 -4.73 -9.67 -10.87
C ALA A 226 -3.65 -8.76 -10.29
N ASN A 227 -2.43 -9.26 -10.14
CA ASN A 227 -1.34 -8.48 -9.55
C ASN A 227 -0.78 -7.44 -10.53
N ASP A 228 -1.48 -6.32 -10.74
CA ASP A 228 -1.13 -5.29 -11.72
C ASP A 228 -0.82 -3.91 -11.12
N ASN A 229 -1.08 -3.71 -9.82
CA ASN A 229 -0.62 -2.54 -9.09
C ASN A 229 0.67 -2.86 -8.29
N PRO A 230 1.79 -2.16 -8.54
CA PRO A 230 2.98 -2.32 -7.71
C PRO A 230 2.86 -1.53 -6.39
N PRO A 231 3.56 -1.95 -5.31
CA PRO A 231 3.58 -1.20 -4.06
C PRO A 231 4.05 0.26 -4.24
N LEU A 232 3.25 1.22 -3.81
CA LEU A 232 3.54 2.65 -3.93
C LEU A 232 3.89 3.28 -2.58
N PHE A 233 5.13 3.75 -2.42
CA PHE A 233 5.54 4.46 -1.20
C PHE A 233 4.89 5.84 -1.08
N SER A 234 4.54 6.22 0.15
CA SER A 234 3.93 7.54 0.45
C SER A 234 4.84 8.74 0.09
N LYS A 235 6.14 8.52 -0.02
CA LYS A 235 7.16 9.49 -0.42
C LYS A 235 8.24 8.78 -1.24
N GLU A 236 8.74 9.44 -2.27
CA GLU A 236 9.93 8.96 -3.00
C GLU A 236 11.21 9.06 -2.16
N ILE A 237 11.29 10.09 -1.30
CA ILE A 237 12.43 10.33 -0.41
C ILE A 237 11.95 10.64 1.02
N TYR A 238 12.38 9.82 1.98
CA TYR A 238 12.17 10.03 3.40
C TYR A 238 13.39 10.75 4.00
N LYS A 239 13.20 11.98 4.47
CA LYS A 239 14.24 12.74 5.19
C LYS A 239 13.98 12.65 6.68
N VAL A 240 14.93 12.10 7.42
CA VAL A 240 14.82 11.80 8.85
C VAL A 240 15.99 12.42 9.57
N ARG A 241 15.73 12.97 10.77
CA ARG A 241 16.76 13.51 11.65
C ARG A 241 16.70 12.76 12.97
N LEU A 242 17.81 12.15 13.38
CA LEU A 242 17.91 11.34 14.60
C LEU A 242 18.99 11.93 15.50
N LEU A 243 18.75 11.96 16.82
CA LEU A 243 19.80 12.27 17.79
C LEU A 243 20.74 11.06 17.88
N GLU A 244 22.03 11.30 18.04
CA GLU A 244 23.01 10.20 18.17
C GLU A 244 22.82 9.36 19.44
N ASN A 245 22.37 9.99 20.52
CA ASN A 245 22.12 9.31 21.79
C ASN A 245 20.79 8.52 21.83
N LEU A 246 20.16 8.27 20.67
CA LEU A 246 18.92 7.52 20.58
C LEU A 246 19.17 6.06 21.01
N PRO A 247 18.49 5.54 22.05
CA PRO A 247 18.78 4.22 22.58
C PRO A 247 18.54 3.11 21.56
N GLU A 248 19.36 2.06 21.62
CA GLU A 248 19.15 0.84 20.85
C GLU A 248 17.74 0.26 21.09
N GLY A 249 17.11 -0.21 20.03
CA GLY A 249 15.75 -0.70 20.00
C GLY A 249 14.66 0.37 19.80
N SER A 250 15.03 1.67 19.85
CA SER A 250 14.10 2.76 19.59
C SER A 250 13.62 2.76 18.13
N LEU A 251 12.35 3.14 17.93
CA LEU A 251 11.81 3.41 16.60
C LEU A 251 12.42 4.71 16.06
N ALA A 252 13.13 4.62 14.94
CA ALA A 252 13.73 5.78 14.28
C ALA A 252 12.70 6.50 13.40
N PHE A 253 12.09 5.75 12.47
CA PHE A 253 11.05 6.24 11.56
C PHE A 253 10.29 5.04 10.96
N GLN A 254 9.22 5.32 10.23
CA GLN A 254 8.45 4.31 9.51
C GLN A 254 8.37 4.67 8.03
N VAL A 255 8.60 3.68 7.17
CA VAL A 255 8.28 3.76 5.75
C VAL A 255 6.92 3.12 5.51
N LYS A 256 6.13 3.69 4.62
CA LYS A 256 4.81 3.18 4.30
C LYS A 256 4.61 3.14 2.80
N ALA A 257 4.16 1.98 2.31
CA ALA A 257 3.69 1.79 0.95
C ALA A 257 2.25 1.27 0.96
N THR A 258 1.53 1.52 -0.13
CA THR A 258 0.16 1.06 -0.35
C THR A 258 0.10 0.34 -1.69
N ASP A 259 -0.67 -0.74 -1.73
CA ASP A 259 -0.94 -1.50 -2.93
C ASP A 259 -2.44 -1.42 -3.26
N GLY A 260 -2.76 -1.38 -4.55
CA GLY A 260 -4.14 -1.26 -5.05
C GLY A 260 -4.89 -2.59 -5.09
N ASP A 261 -4.15 -3.69 -5.15
CA ASP A 261 -4.66 -5.05 -5.36
C ASP A 261 -5.40 -5.61 -4.12
N GLU A 262 -5.76 -6.89 -4.15
CA GLU A 262 -6.48 -7.58 -3.07
C GLU A 262 -5.72 -8.80 -2.52
N GLY A 263 -5.87 -9.02 -1.21
CA GLY A 263 -5.34 -10.21 -0.55
C GLY A 263 -3.81 -10.28 -0.59
N ILE A 264 -3.27 -11.37 -1.13
CA ILE A 264 -1.81 -11.60 -1.21
C ILE A 264 -1.12 -10.64 -2.17
N ASN A 265 -1.82 -10.20 -3.22
CA ASN A 265 -1.29 -9.26 -4.20
C ASN A 265 -1.13 -7.84 -3.61
N ALA A 266 -1.84 -7.54 -2.50
CA ALA A 266 -1.64 -6.30 -1.75
C ALA A 266 -0.82 -6.45 -0.46
N GLU A 267 -0.34 -7.65 -0.13
CA GLU A 267 0.46 -7.88 1.08
C GLU A 267 1.92 -7.48 0.83
N ILE A 268 2.33 -6.33 1.39
CA ILE A 268 3.66 -5.76 1.17
C ILE A 268 4.66 -6.27 2.20
N THR A 269 5.81 -6.72 1.71
CA THR A 269 7.00 -7.04 2.51
C THR A 269 8.10 -6.00 2.26
N TYR A 270 8.62 -5.43 3.34
CA TYR A 270 9.65 -4.39 3.28
C TYR A 270 11.05 -4.96 3.46
N SER A 271 12.02 -4.43 2.71
CA SER A 271 13.44 -4.76 2.87
C SER A 271 14.35 -3.61 2.45
N PHE A 272 15.61 -3.64 2.89
CA PHE A 272 16.64 -2.74 2.35
C PHE A 272 17.21 -3.32 1.07
N SER A 273 16.86 -2.73 -0.08
CA SER A 273 17.44 -3.12 -1.37
C SER A 273 18.90 -2.69 -1.48
N HIS A 274 19.23 -1.52 -0.95
CA HIS A 274 20.60 -1.04 -0.83
C HIS A 274 20.80 -0.27 0.47
N ILE A 275 21.83 -0.61 1.23
CA ILE A 275 22.24 0.11 2.44
C ILE A 275 23.75 -0.02 2.59
N ALA A 276 24.43 1.07 2.96
CA ALA A 276 25.86 1.04 3.24
C ALA A 276 26.17 0.06 4.38
N ASN A 277 27.33 -0.62 4.32
CA ASN A 277 27.70 -1.61 5.33
C ASN A 277 27.77 -1.02 6.75
N SER A 278 28.19 0.25 6.88
CA SER A 278 28.19 0.98 8.15
C SER A 278 26.76 1.15 8.71
N ALA A 279 25.80 1.51 7.86
CA ALA A 279 24.40 1.70 8.26
C ALA A 279 23.66 0.37 8.51
N ARG A 280 24.07 -0.74 7.89
CA ARG A 280 23.41 -2.05 8.02
C ARG A 280 23.44 -2.62 9.45
N GLN A 281 24.44 -2.25 10.24
CA GLN A 281 24.54 -2.66 11.65
C GLN A 281 23.78 -1.72 12.59
N LEU A 282 23.50 -0.50 12.12
CA LEU A 282 22.88 0.58 12.91
C LEU A 282 21.36 0.59 12.78
N PHE A 283 20.81 0.08 11.69
CA PHE A 283 19.37 0.10 11.42
C PHE A 283 18.83 -1.28 11.02
N ALA A 284 17.68 -1.63 11.59
CA ALA A 284 16.88 -2.79 11.18
C ALA A 284 15.49 -2.34 10.73
N LEU A 285 15.02 -2.91 9.62
CA LEU A 285 13.70 -2.67 9.06
C LEU A 285 12.81 -3.87 9.34
N ASP A 286 11.67 -3.64 9.98
CA ASP A 286 10.63 -4.65 10.14
C ASP A 286 9.95 -4.90 8.79
N SER A 287 9.96 -6.16 8.36
CA SER A 287 9.48 -6.53 7.02
C SER A 287 7.97 -6.42 6.86
N ARG A 288 7.19 -6.27 7.94
CA ARG A 288 5.72 -6.20 7.89
C ARG A 288 5.20 -4.81 8.19
N THR A 289 5.76 -4.13 9.19
CA THR A 289 5.25 -2.81 9.61
C THR A 289 5.91 -1.65 8.88
N GLY A 290 7.07 -1.89 8.24
CA GLY A 290 7.88 -0.82 7.65
C GLY A 290 8.59 0.04 8.70
N ASP A 291 8.59 -0.39 9.96
CA ASP A 291 9.27 0.32 11.05
C ASP A 291 10.78 0.11 10.95
N VAL A 292 11.52 1.22 10.94
CA VAL A 292 12.98 1.20 11.03
C VAL A 292 13.39 1.52 12.46
N LYS A 293 14.10 0.58 13.10
CA LYS A 293 14.62 0.70 14.46
C LYS A 293 16.13 0.85 14.46
N VAL A 294 16.64 1.52 15.48
CA VAL A 294 18.08 1.59 15.76
C VAL A 294 18.54 0.30 16.42
N THR A 295 19.60 -0.33 15.93
CA THR A 295 20.15 -1.59 16.45
C THR A 295 21.59 -1.49 16.95
N GLY A 296 22.26 -0.38 16.69
CA GLY A 296 23.61 -0.11 17.18
C GLY A 296 23.75 1.36 17.59
N PRO A 297 24.85 1.73 18.25
CA PRO A 297 25.07 3.09 18.72
C PRO A 297 25.22 4.04 17.53
N LEU A 298 24.43 5.10 17.50
CA LEU A 298 24.66 6.20 16.57
C LEU A 298 25.71 7.13 17.20
N ASP A 299 26.70 7.52 16.42
CA ASP A 299 27.80 8.40 16.81
C ASP A 299 27.98 9.43 15.69
N TYR A 300 27.72 10.70 16.00
CA TYR A 300 27.80 11.82 15.07
C TYR A 300 29.25 12.10 14.65
N GLU A 301 30.22 11.88 15.52
CA GLU A 301 31.66 11.99 15.26
C GLU A 301 32.15 10.89 14.30
N GLU A 302 31.49 9.73 14.28
CA GLU A 302 31.79 8.65 13.33
C GLU A 302 31.02 8.79 12.00
N GLY A 303 29.72 9.12 12.05
CA GLY A 303 28.86 9.12 10.86
C GLY A 303 27.69 10.09 10.93
N LYS A 304 27.83 11.24 10.24
CA LYS A 304 26.84 12.33 10.24
C LYS A 304 25.62 12.07 9.34
N TYR A 305 25.77 11.21 8.35
CA TYR A 305 24.77 11.03 7.29
C TYR A 305 24.78 9.60 6.76
N TYR A 306 23.59 9.03 6.63
CA TYR A 306 23.38 7.72 6.01
C TYR A 306 22.32 7.78 4.92
N GLU A 307 22.56 7.04 3.85
CA GLU A 307 21.60 6.82 2.78
C GLU A 307 21.25 5.33 2.67
N ALA A 308 19.96 5.05 2.52
CA ALA A 308 19.45 3.71 2.23
C ALA A 308 18.39 3.77 1.14
N SER A 309 18.23 2.68 0.41
CA SER A 309 17.11 2.43 -0.49
C SER A 309 16.28 1.30 0.10
N VAL A 310 14.99 1.56 0.25
CA VAL A 310 14.00 0.59 0.71
C VAL A 310 13.21 0.06 -0.48
N GLU A 311 12.88 -1.21 -0.41
CA GLU A 311 12.02 -1.91 -1.36
C GLU A 311 10.80 -2.42 -0.62
N GLY A 312 9.63 -2.21 -1.21
CA GLY A 312 8.39 -2.86 -0.82
C GLY A 312 8.02 -3.82 -1.92
N LYS A 313 7.84 -5.10 -1.57
CA LYS A 313 7.52 -6.17 -2.52
C LYS A 313 6.20 -6.80 -2.13
N ASP A 314 5.24 -6.81 -3.03
CA ASP A 314 3.96 -7.49 -2.83
C ASP A 314 4.12 -9.03 -2.86
N GLY A 315 3.01 -9.75 -2.65
CA GLY A 315 3.01 -11.21 -2.74
C GLY A 315 3.15 -11.76 -4.17
N GLY A 316 2.73 -11.00 -5.20
CA GLY A 316 2.83 -11.39 -6.61
C GLY A 316 4.22 -11.16 -7.24
N GLY A 317 5.07 -10.38 -6.57
CA GLY A 317 6.45 -10.10 -6.93
C GLY A 317 6.73 -8.74 -7.56
N LEU A 318 5.76 -7.83 -7.69
CA LEU A 318 6.02 -6.44 -8.08
C LEU A 318 6.65 -5.67 -6.92
N THR A 319 7.48 -4.69 -7.27
CA THR A 319 8.31 -3.96 -6.31
C THR A 319 8.17 -2.46 -6.49
N GLY A 320 8.00 -1.76 -5.38
CA GLY A 320 8.21 -0.32 -5.26
C GLY A 320 9.54 0.00 -4.60
N HIS A 321 10.07 1.20 -4.84
CA HIS A 321 11.30 1.67 -4.21
C HIS A 321 11.15 3.09 -3.65
N ALA A 322 11.83 3.37 -2.55
CA ALA A 322 12.01 4.72 -2.02
C ALA A 322 13.42 4.89 -1.45
N LYS A 323 13.88 6.15 -1.38
CA LYS A 323 15.15 6.51 -0.74
C LYS A 323 14.92 7.03 0.67
N VAL A 324 15.89 6.81 1.54
CA VAL A 324 15.92 7.31 2.91
C VAL A 324 17.22 8.05 3.12
N HIS A 325 17.11 9.30 3.57
CA HIS A 325 18.20 10.18 3.97
C HIS A 325 18.10 10.41 5.47
N ILE A 326 19.11 9.96 6.20
CA ILE A 326 19.16 10.01 7.65
C ILE A 326 20.29 10.95 8.06
N ASP A 327 19.92 12.09 8.62
CA ASP A 327 20.86 13.02 9.25
C ASP A 327 20.96 12.70 10.74
N VAL A 328 22.18 12.46 11.23
CA VAL A 328 22.43 12.36 12.66
C VAL A 328 22.65 13.77 13.22
N LEU A 329 22.04 14.05 14.35
CA LEU A 329 22.12 15.31 15.08
C LEU A 329 23.03 15.13 16.30
N ASP A 330 24.02 16.00 16.36
CA ASP A 330 25.00 16.16 17.43
C ASP A 330 24.33 16.45 18.79
N VAL A 331 24.76 15.71 19.80
CA VAL A 331 24.44 15.84 21.21
C VAL A 331 25.75 16.04 21.97
N ASN A 332 25.77 16.98 22.91
CA ASN A 332 26.96 17.28 23.72
C ASN A 332 27.33 16.11 24.65
N ASP A 333 28.12 15.16 24.16
CA ASP A 333 28.53 13.94 24.85
C ASP A 333 30.05 13.76 24.93
N ASN A 334 30.84 14.59 24.23
CA ASN A 334 32.28 14.64 24.38
C ASN A 334 32.69 15.76 25.35
N VAL A 335 33.57 15.41 26.30
CA VAL A 335 34.13 16.38 27.24
C VAL A 335 35.35 17.06 26.60
N PRO A 336 35.54 18.39 26.73
CA PRO A 336 36.72 19.07 26.22
C PRO A 336 38.02 18.44 26.70
N THR A 337 38.96 18.18 25.80
CA THR A 337 40.29 17.67 26.15
C THR A 337 41.31 18.80 26.26
N LEU A 338 42.07 18.83 27.36
CA LEU A 338 43.06 19.85 27.67
C LEU A 338 44.48 19.29 27.48
N SER A 339 45.33 20.05 26.79
CA SER A 339 46.76 19.79 26.65
C SER A 339 47.53 21.01 27.13
N VAL A 340 48.19 20.92 28.28
CA VAL A 340 48.96 22.02 28.89
C VAL A 340 50.44 21.78 28.68
N LEU A 341 51.12 22.72 28.02
CA LEU A 341 52.53 22.66 27.68
C LEU A 341 53.28 23.81 28.37
N PRO A 342 54.06 23.54 29.45
CA PRO A 342 54.92 24.55 30.04
C PRO A 342 56.02 24.95 29.04
N ILE A 343 56.25 26.25 28.90
CA ILE A 343 57.30 26.83 28.06
C ILE A 343 58.47 27.30 28.92
N LEU A 344 58.17 27.91 30.07
CA LEU A 344 59.15 28.44 31.00
C LEU A 344 58.84 27.92 32.40
N ASN A 345 59.60 26.93 32.85
CA ASN A 345 59.53 26.34 34.18
C ASN A 345 60.89 25.72 34.53
N PRO A 346 61.61 26.19 35.58
CA PRO A 346 61.22 27.25 36.51
C PRO A 346 61.24 28.66 35.90
N ILE A 347 60.48 29.58 36.50
CA ILE A 347 60.29 30.97 36.06
C ILE A 347 61.16 31.91 36.92
N PRO A 348 62.08 32.69 36.34
CA PRO A 348 62.82 33.72 37.08
C PRO A 348 61.89 34.73 37.73
N GLU A 349 62.08 35.05 39.01
CA GLU A 349 61.18 35.99 39.71
C GLU A 349 61.23 37.43 39.16
N ASP A 350 62.33 37.80 38.52
CA ASP A 350 62.51 39.06 37.79
C ASP A 350 61.83 39.08 36.40
N SER A 351 61.09 38.02 36.05
CA SER A 351 60.35 37.93 34.80
C SER A 351 59.34 39.06 34.65
N VAL A 352 59.40 39.77 33.52
CA VAL A 352 58.51 40.90 33.25
C VAL A 352 57.06 40.44 33.00
N PRO A 353 56.06 41.27 33.34
CA PRO A 353 54.68 41.04 32.92
C PRO A 353 54.56 40.83 31.40
N SER A 354 53.58 40.03 30.99
CA SER A 354 53.33 39.54 29.64
C SER A 354 54.30 38.45 29.14
N THR A 355 55.24 37.99 29.97
CA THR A 355 56.05 36.80 29.66
C THR A 355 55.16 35.56 29.59
N VAL A 356 55.29 34.78 28.51
CA VAL A 356 54.51 33.53 28.30
C VAL A 356 55.19 32.39 29.04
N VAL A 357 54.47 31.73 29.95
CA VAL A 357 54.98 30.65 30.79
C VAL A 357 54.48 29.27 30.37
N ALA A 358 53.31 29.20 29.73
CA ALA A 358 52.75 27.96 29.18
C ALA A 358 51.82 28.24 28.00
N VAL A 359 51.58 27.21 27.18
CA VAL A 359 50.54 27.20 26.14
C VAL A 359 49.55 26.08 26.46
N ILE A 360 48.27 26.42 26.36
CA ILE A 360 47.15 25.51 26.57
C ILE A 360 46.48 25.30 25.22
N HIS A 361 46.38 24.06 24.80
CA HIS A 361 45.60 23.65 23.65
C HIS A 361 44.36 22.88 24.12
N VAL A 362 43.22 23.19 23.53
CA VAL A 362 41.92 22.60 23.88
C VAL A 362 41.39 21.89 22.65
N ARG A 363 40.70 20.77 22.82
CA ARG A 363 39.99 20.13 21.73
C ARG A 363 38.75 19.47 22.23
N ASP A 364 37.63 19.84 21.64
CA ASP A 364 36.39 19.10 21.74
C ASP A 364 36.17 18.31 20.44
N ARG A 365 35.50 17.15 20.54
CA ARG A 365 35.16 16.35 19.35
C ARG A 365 33.79 16.72 18.79
N ASP A 366 32.92 17.27 19.64
CA ASP A 366 31.59 17.73 19.24
C ASP A 366 31.67 18.90 18.25
N SER A 367 30.56 19.20 17.59
CA SER A 367 30.47 20.27 16.58
C SER A 367 29.62 21.45 17.05
N GLY A 368 29.74 22.58 16.36
CA GLY A 368 28.98 23.79 16.66
C GLY A 368 29.18 24.30 18.09
N ASN A 369 28.09 24.56 18.81
CA ASN A 369 28.16 25.07 20.19
C ASN A 369 28.66 24.01 21.19
N ASN A 370 28.40 22.73 20.91
CA ASN A 370 28.83 21.61 21.75
C ASN A 370 30.36 21.52 21.74
N GLY A 371 30.98 21.75 20.58
CA GLY A 371 32.45 21.81 20.47
C GLY A 371 33.13 23.15 20.80
N GLU A 372 32.37 24.22 21.11
CA GLU A 372 32.96 25.55 21.36
C GLU A 372 33.39 25.71 22.83
N VAL A 373 34.69 25.73 23.08
CA VAL A 373 35.24 25.68 24.45
C VAL A 373 35.79 27.02 24.93
N ARG A 374 35.50 27.36 26.20
CA ARG A 374 36.12 28.46 26.94
C ARG A 374 37.01 27.93 28.05
N CYS A 375 38.22 28.46 28.16
CA CYS A 375 39.14 28.17 29.26
C CYS A 375 39.18 29.29 30.30
N ASN A 376 39.34 28.90 31.55
CA ASN A 376 39.58 29.79 32.67
C ASN A 376 40.62 29.18 33.63
N ILE A 377 41.29 30.03 34.41
CA ILE A 377 42.10 29.61 35.56
C ILE A 377 41.36 29.93 36.85
N ASP A 378 41.47 29.05 37.83
CA ASP A 378 40.82 29.23 39.12
C ASP A 378 41.74 30.00 40.09
N GLY A 379 41.16 30.95 40.83
CA GLY A 379 41.86 31.73 41.87
C GLY A 379 42.40 33.08 41.41
N ASP A 380 42.82 33.89 42.39
CA ASP A 380 43.51 35.16 42.17
C ASP A 380 45.02 34.88 42.11
N LEU A 381 45.51 34.61 40.91
CA LEU A 381 46.89 34.21 40.64
C LEU A 381 47.59 35.30 39.82
N PRO A 382 48.94 35.43 39.92
CA PRO A 382 49.71 36.41 39.14
C PRO A 382 49.85 36.03 37.66
N PHE A 383 48.93 35.21 37.13
CA PHE A 383 48.90 34.72 35.76
C PHE A 383 47.55 34.98 35.12
N ARG A 384 47.50 35.03 33.78
CA ARG A 384 46.26 35.17 33.01
C ARG A 384 46.30 34.32 31.74
N LEU A 385 45.14 33.77 31.38
CA LEU A 385 44.95 33.15 30.07
C LEU A 385 44.56 34.20 29.03
N GLU A 386 45.31 34.23 27.94
CA GLU A 386 45.06 35.07 26.78
C GLU A 386 44.81 34.19 25.54
N PRO A 387 43.69 34.38 24.83
CA PRO A 387 43.43 33.64 23.60
C PRO A 387 44.45 34.03 22.53
N SER A 388 45.09 33.06 21.90
CA SER A 388 46.10 33.31 20.85
C SER A 388 45.61 32.94 19.46
N SER A 389 44.96 31.78 19.32
CA SER A 389 44.37 31.27 18.09
C SER A 389 43.18 30.38 18.42
N GLU A 390 42.49 29.86 17.41
CA GLU A 390 41.38 28.94 17.63
C GLU A 390 41.82 27.78 18.54
N ASN A 391 41.05 27.57 19.61
CA ASN A 391 41.29 26.57 20.65
C ASN A 391 42.68 26.58 21.32
N THR A 392 43.41 27.69 21.27
CA THR A 392 44.73 27.82 21.89
C THR A 392 44.83 29.08 22.75
N TYR A 393 45.31 28.91 23.98
CA TYR A 393 45.50 29.96 24.96
C TYR A 393 46.98 30.04 25.39
N LYS A 394 47.45 31.25 25.67
CA LYS A 394 48.75 31.51 26.29
C LYS A 394 48.53 31.86 27.75
N LEU A 395 49.35 31.29 28.63
CA LEU A 395 49.40 31.69 30.03
C LEU A 395 50.52 32.71 30.19
N THR A 396 50.18 33.94 30.59
CA THR A 396 51.11 35.05 30.74
C THR A 396 51.17 35.54 32.19
N ILE A 397 52.32 36.10 32.58
CA ILE A 397 52.49 36.77 33.88
C ILE A 397 51.78 38.12 33.86
N VAL A 398 51.00 38.46 34.89
CA VAL A 398 50.32 39.78 34.99
C VAL A 398 50.84 40.66 36.11
N SER A 399 51.45 40.10 37.13
CA SER A 399 52.05 40.84 38.25
C SER A 399 53.43 40.28 38.58
N ALA A 400 54.28 41.11 39.19
CA ALA A 400 55.62 40.71 39.60
C ALA A 400 55.58 39.47 40.49
N LEU A 401 56.53 38.56 40.26
CA LEU A 401 56.74 37.36 41.05
C LEU A 401 57.78 37.66 42.14
N ASP A 402 57.69 36.94 43.24
CA ASP A 402 58.57 37.07 44.40
C ASP A 402 58.65 35.68 45.04
N ARG A 403 59.82 35.05 44.90
CA ARG A 403 60.07 33.68 45.31
C ARG A 403 60.08 33.56 46.82
N GLU A 404 60.57 34.56 47.54
CA GLU A 404 60.60 34.61 49.01
C GLU A 404 59.19 34.59 49.60
N LYS A 405 58.19 35.12 48.87
CA LYS A 405 56.77 35.01 49.22
C LYS A 405 56.14 33.69 48.77
N VAL A 406 56.27 33.36 47.49
CA VAL A 406 55.63 32.18 46.88
C VAL A 406 56.57 31.56 45.84
N SER A 407 57.17 30.42 46.20
CA SER A 407 58.14 29.71 45.36
C SER A 407 57.53 28.74 44.35
N GLU A 408 56.25 28.40 44.48
CA GLU A 408 55.55 27.44 43.62
C GLU A 408 54.08 27.84 43.45
N TYR A 409 53.58 27.78 42.21
CA TYR A 409 52.18 28.00 41.88
C TYR A 409 51.56 26.73 41.29
N ASN A 410 50.47 26.27 41.91
CA ASN A 410 49.66 25.18 41.37
C ASN A 410 48.39 25.74 40.70
N ILE A 411 48.44 25.84 39.39
CA ILE A 411 47.41 26.47 38.56
C ILE A 411 46.46 25.39 38.05
N THR A 412 45.17 25.52 38.36
CA THR A 412 44.13 24.67 37.77
C THR A 412 43.50 25.40 36.58
N VAL A 413 43.67 24.84 35.39
CA VAL A 413 43.02 25.29 34.16
C VAL A 413 41.73 24.49 33.99
N THR A 414 40.61 25.19 33.87
CA THR A 414 39.28 24.61 33.61
C THR A 414 38.84 24.95 32.19
N ALA A 415 38.53 23.92 31.39
CA ALA A 415 37.91 24.06 30.07
C ALA A 415 36.43 23.69 30.17
N ARG A 416 35.55 24.51 29.59
CA ARG A 416 34.10 24.30 29.59
C ARG A 416 33.52 24.60 28.22
N ASP A 417 32.76 23.67 27.67
CA ASP A 417 32.04 23.84 26.41
C ASP A 417 30.84 24.81 26.54
N ARG A 418 30.13 25.04 25.43
CA ARG A 418 28.86 25.77 25.40
C ARG A 418 27.66 24.88 25.11
N GLY A 419 27.80 23.57 25.27
CA GLY A 419 26.72 22.63 25.13
C GLY A 419 25.65 22.80 26.21
N SER A 420 24.54 22.06 26.06
CA SER A 420 23.46 22.01 27.04
C SER A 420 23.02 20.56 27.28
N PRO A 421 23.35 19.95 28.43
CA PRO A 421 24.13 20.51 29.54
C PRO A 421 25.61 20.72 29.16
N PRO A 422 26.29 21.73 29.75
CA PRO A 422 27.69 21.96 29.44
C PRO A 422 28.61 20.98 30.17
N LEU A 423 29.62 20.47 29.48
CA LEU A 423 30.65 19.59 30.02
C LEU A 423 31.95 20.38 30.25
N SER A 424 32.77 19.89 31.18
CA SER A 424 34.01 20.56 31.56
C SER A 424 35.09 19.59 32.02
N SER A 425 36.35 19.92 31.72
CA SER A 425 37.54 19.21 32.20
C SER A 425 38.49 20.17 32.90
N ARG A 426 39.42 19.60 33.67
CA ARG A 426 40.43 20.37 34.42
C ARG A 426 41.81 19.75 34.26
N ALA A 427 42.83 20.58 34.21
CA ALA A 427 44.24 20.19 34.20
C ALA A 427 45.03 21.04 35.21
N ALA A 428 45.90 20.40 35.99
CA ALA A 428 46.80 21.08 36.91
C ALA A 428 48.16 21.35 36.25
N LEU A 429 48.70 22.55 36.48
CA LEU A 429 50.01 22.99 36.02
C LEU A 429 50.77 23.53 37.22
N VAL A 430 51.91 22.90 37.52
CA VAL A 430 52.81 23.35 38.59
C VAL A 430 53.93 24.18 37.96
N LEU A 431 54.06 25.43 38.41
CA LEU A 431 55.11 26.35 37.98
C LEU A 431 55.98 26.71 39.19
N GLU A 432 57.27 26.43 39.09
CA GLU A 432 58.27 26.77 40.09
C GLU A 432 58.85 28.15 39.76
N VAL A 433 59.15 28.95 40.80
CA VAL A 433 59.83 30.24 40.65
C VAL A 433 61.31 30.05 40.97
N SER A 434 62.20 30.39 40.03
CA SER A 434 63.65 30.37 40.24
C SER A 434 64.15 31.68 40.81
N ASP A 435 65.09 31.53 41.74
CA ASP A 435 65.76 32.59 42.49
C ASP A 435 66.62 33.51 41.63
N VAL A 436 66.54 34.81 41.93
CA VAL A 436 67.39 35.89 41.41
C VAL A 436 67.99 36.61 42.61
N ASN A 437 69.26 36.98 42.51
CA ASN A 437 69.97 37.62 43.63
C ASN A 437 69.52 39.08 43.82
N ASP A 438 68.35 39.31 44.41
CA ASP A 438 67.77 40.63 44.62
C ASP A 438 67.69 41.05 46.10
N ASN A 439 68.01 40.15 47.03
CA ASN A 439 68.20 40.49 48.43
C ASN A 439 69.69 40.64 48.76
N ALA A 440 70.00 41.62 49.61
CA ALA A 440 71.34 41.79 50.15
C ALA A 440 71.42 41.15 51.54
N PRO A 441 72.59 40.63 51.94
CA PRO A 441 72.73 40.01 53.26
C PRO A 441 72.60 41.06 54.35
N VAL A 442 71.66 40.85 55.28
CA VAL A 442 71.36 41.76 56.39
C VAL A 442 71.92 41.18 57.68
N PHE A 443 72.72 41.98 58.40
CA PHE A 443 73.20 41.61 59.75
C PHE A 443 72.05 41.57 60.76
N GLU A 444 72.12 40.65 61.73
CA GLU A 444 71.08 40.53 62.79
C GLU A 444 70.97 41.80 63.66
N GLU A 445 72.05 42.56 63.79
CA GLU A 445 72.11 43.81 64.56
C GLU A 445 72.72 44.94 63.72
N ALA A 446 72.25 46.18 63.93
CA ALA A 446 72.76 47.37 63.23
C ALA A 446 74.18 47.77 63.67
N ALA A 447 74.57 47.41 64.90
CA ALA A 447 75.91 47.61 65.42
C ALA A 447 76.24 46.51 66.43
N TYR A 448 77.46 45.99 66.36
CA TYR A 448 77.97 45.02 67.31
C TYR A 448 78.98 45.70 68.23
N SER A 449 78.75 45.63 69.54
CA SER A 449 79.71 46.08 70.55
C SER A 449 80.16 44.87 71.38
N ALA A 450 81.44 44.81 71.69
CA ALA A 450 82.01 43.77 72.53
C ALA A 450 83.05 44.39 73.47
N TYR A 451 83.00 43.98 74.74
CA TYR A 451 83.97 44.39 75.76
C TYR A 451 85.04 43.30 75.87
N VAL A 452 86.30 43.69 75.76
CA VAL A 452 87.44 42.77 75.85
C VAL A 452 88.23 43.07 77.10
N ALA A 453 88.44 42.05 77.94
CA ALA A 453 89.28 42.20 79.13
C ALA A 453 90.74 42.46 78.76
N GLU A 454 91.41 43.31 79.53
CA GLU A 454 92.84 43.52 79.42
C GLU A 454 93.58 42.19 79.70
N ASN A 455 94.60 41.86 78.87
CA ASN A 455 95.32 40.58 78.85
C ASN A 455 94.52 39.36 78.33
N ASN A 456 93.55 39.58 77.43
CA ASN A 456 92.89 38.48 76.72
C ASN A 456 93.90 37.57 75.97
N ALA A 457 93.61 36.27 75.93
CA ALA A 457 94.41 35.27 75.22
C ALA A 457 94.38 35.48 73.70
N ALA A 458 95.52 35.27 73.04
CA ALA A 458 95.62 35.33 71.59
C ALA A 458 94.72 34.26 70.93
N GLY A 459 93.92 34.67 69.96
CA GLY A 459 92.97 33.79 69.26
C GLY A 459 91.62 33.57 69.96
N ALA A 460 91.38 34.19 71.13
CA ALA A 460 90.07 34.13 71.78
C ALA A 460 89.00 34.86 70.96
N ALA A 461 87.84 34.23 70.77
CA ALA A 461 86.71 34.84 70.08
C ALA A 461 86.15 36.04 70.87
N VAL A 462 86.05 37.19 70.22
CA VAL A 462 85.59 38.45 70.84
C VAL A 462 84.10 38.69 70.58
N VAL A 463 83.69 38.60 69.32
CA VAL A 463 82.31 38.85 68.90
C VAL A 463 81.96 37.88 67.78
N ARG A 464 80.73 37.40 67.77
CA ARG A 464 80.17 36.60 66.67
C ARG A 464 79.12 37.45 65.99
N VAL A 465 79.38 37.79 64.73
CA VAL A 465 78.39 38.46 63.87
C VAL A 465 77.64 37.42 63.06
N ARG A 466 76.37 37.70 62.76
CA ARG A 466 75.54 36.88 61.88
C ARG A 466 74.83 37.79 60.91
N ALA A 467 74.73 37.33 59.68
CA ALA A 467 73.92 37.95 58.64
C ALA A 467 73.12 36.88 57.94
N ARG A 468 71.95 37.26 57.44
CA ARG A 468 71.01 36.39 56.74
C ARG A 468 70.70 37.03 55.41
N ASP A 469 70.58 36.18 54.42
CA ASP A 469 70.16 36.54 53.08
C ASP A 469 68.92 35.71 52.76
N ALA A 470 67.93 36.33 52.13
CA ALA A 470 66.63 35.71 51.86
C ALA A 470 66.65 34.82 50.61
N ASP A 471 67.62 35.06 49.72
CA ASP A 471 67.81 34.35 48.46
C ASP A 471 68.20 32.87 48.68
N ALA A 472 68.03 32.05 47.65
CA ALA A 472 68.27 30.61 47.68
C ALA A 472 69.68 30.21 47.21
N GLY A 473 70.12 29.05 47.70
CA GLY A 473 71.32 28.37 47.17
C GLY A 473 72.62 29.19 47.32
N ALA A 474 73.20 29.57 46.19
CA ALA A 474 74.46 30.31 46.15
C ALA A 474 74.27 31.81 46.44
N ASN A 475 73.13 32.38 46.06
CA ASN A 475 72.78 33.79 46.25
C ASN A 475 72.60 34.08 47.75
N GLY A 476 71.92 33.18 48.47
CA GLY A 476 71.79 33.26 49.92
C GLY A 476 73.07 32.96 50.74
N ARG A 477 74.22 32.69 50.10
CA ARG A 477 75.46 32.31 50.82
C ARG A 477 76.24 33.53 51.27
N VAL A 478 76.16 33.81 52.57
CA VAL A 478 76.93 34.89 53.19
C VAL A 478 78.40 34.53 53.39
N SER A 479 79.30 35.43 53.01
CA SER A 479 80.74 35.37 53.31
C SER A 479 81.21 36.66 53.99
N TYR A 480 82.10 36.55 54.97
CA TYR A 480 82.49 37.65 55.85
C TYR A 480 83.94 38.08 55.63
N TRP A 481 84.17 39.39 55.54
CA TRP A 481 85.50 40.00 55.45
C TRP A 481 85.56 41.28 56.27
N LEU A 482 86.74 41.64 56.76
CA LEU A 482 86.99 42.93 57.40
C LEU A 482 87.46 43.92 56.35
N ALA A 483 86.79 45.07 56.23
CA ALA A 483 87.03 46.06 55.17
C ALA A 483 88.35 46.85 55.31
N GLY A 484 89.19 46.54 56.30
CA GLY A 484 90.34 47.37 56.69
C GLY A 484 89.89 48.53 57.58
N GLY A 485 90.74 48.91 58.53
CA GLY A 485 90.48 49.96 59.52
C GLY A 485 91.41 51.15 59.35
#